data_AF-A0A2G6LUT6-F1
#
_entry.id   AF-A0A2G6LUT6-F1
#
_cell.length_a   1.000
_cell.length_b   1.000
_cell.length_c   1.000
_cell.angle_alpha   90.00
_cell.angle_beta   90.00
_cell.angle_gamma   90.00
#
_symmetry.space_group_name_H-M   'P 1'
#
loop_
_entity.id
_entity.type
_entity.pdbx_description
1 polymer ?
#
loop_
_entity_poly.entity_id
_entity_poly.type
_entity_poly.pdbx_seq_one_letter_code
_entity_poly.pdbx_strand_id
1 'polypeptide(L)'
;MRLFIAMELPSEVRRSISDWIEPLSRQHSDLRWTSCENLHVTLRFLGNVNPDSVIQKMKESQIKSFLPVEFTLNRLGTFGRPSSVLWVSGKFSEGVFDLAEKLGSIPDDRGLTKTCRYCPHITVARARRGFSIPFLPWRESLIGASSTIGLYSSELTGKGSVYTILHSTGL
;
A
#
# COMPACT_ATOMS: atom_id res chain seq x y z
N MET A 1 11.86 7.88 12.27
CA MET A 1 10.59 7.91 11.49
C MET A 1 10.71 6.91 10.35
N ARG A 2 9.75 6.02 10.13
CA ARG A 2 9.87 5.03 9.03
C ARG A 2 9.23 5.57 7.77
N LEU A 3 9.95 5.55 6.66
CA LEU A 3 9.51 6.05 5.36
C LEU A 3 9.11 4.92 4.42
N PHE A 4 8.14 5.22 3.57
CA PHE A 4 7.75 4.38 2.44
C PHE A 4 7.14 5.22 1.32
N ILE A 5 7.24 4.72 0.10
CA ILE A 5 6.62 5.31 -1.09
C ILE A 5 5.39 4.48 -1.44
N ALA A 6 4.28 5.15 -1.70
CA ALA A 6 3.01 4.50 -2.02
C ALA A 6 2.23 5.25 -3.09
N MET A 7 1.48 4.48 -3.88
CA MET A 7 0.45 5.01 -4.77
C MET A 7 -0.83 5.25 -3.97
N GLU A 8 -1.36 6.46 -4.11
CA GLU A 8 -2.63 6.86 -3.49
C GLU A 8 -3.80 6.17 -4.17
N LEU A 9 -4.87 5.92 -3.42
CA LEU A 9 -6.11 5.39 -3.97
C LEU A 9 -7.17 6.50 -4.02
N PRO A 10 -7.98 6.58 -5.09
CA PRO A 10 -9.13 7.47 -5.13
C PRO A 10 -10.01 7.30 -3.89
N SER A 11 -10.58 8.40 -3.39
CA SER A 11 -11.38 8.38 -2.16
C SER A 11 -12.59 7.44 -2.26
N GLU A 12 -13.18 7.32 -3.45
CA GLU A 12 -14.27 6.37 -3.74
C GLU A 12 -13.80 4.93 -3.61
N VAL A 13 -12.64 4.58 -4.17
CA VAL A 13 -12.05 3.24 -4.06
C VAL A 13 -11.77 2.89 -2.59
N ARG A 14 -11.21 3.83 -1.81
CA ARG A 14 -10.94 3.62 -0.38
C ARG A 14 -12.22 3.39 0.44
N ARG A 15 -13.27 4.19 0.16
CA ARG A 15 -14.58 4.02 0.77
C ARG A 15 -15.20 2.67 0.42
N SER A 16 -15.23 2.30 -0.86
CA SER A 16 -15.76 1.01 -1.31
C SER A 16 -15.05 -0.19 -0.67
N ILE A 17 -13.72 -0.14 -0.51
CA ILE A 17 -12.97 -1.18 0.21
C ILE A 17 -13.38 -1.22 1.68
N SER A 18 -13.47 -0.05 2.32
CA SER A 18 -13.82 0.08 3.75
C SER A 18 -15.23 -0.44 4.04
N ASP A 19 -16.20 -0.09 3.21
CA ASP A 19 -17.59 -0.55 3.31
C ASP A 19 -17.69 -2.05 3.09
N TRP A 20 -16.93 -2.59 2.14
CA TRP A 20 -16.89 -4.02 1.86
C TRP A 20 -16.32 -4.83 3.04
N ILE A 21 -15.25 -4.35 3.69
CA ILE A 21 -14.64 -5.04 4.84
C ILE A 21 -15.33 -4.77 6.18
N GLU A 22 -16.26 -3.81 6.26
CA GLU A 22 -16.92 -3.42 7.51
C GLU A 22 -17.62 -4.60 8.23
N PRO A 23 -18.41 -5.46 7.57
CA PRO A 23 -19.03 -6.60 8.23
C PRO A 23 -17.98 -7.53 8.86
N LEU A 24 -16.82 -7.64 8.21
CA LEU A 24 -15.73 -8.48 8.66
C LEU A 24 -14.98 -7.87 9.85
N SER A 25 -14.82 -6.54 9.86
CA SER A 25 -14.17 -5.86 10.98
C SER A 25 -14.96 -5.95 12.28
N ARG A 26 -16.30 -5.98 12.18
CA ARG A 26 -17.19 -6.21 13.32
C ARG A 26 -17.09 -7.63 13.88
N GLN A 27 -16.80 -8.62 13.04
CA GLN A 27 -16.65 -10.03 13.45
C GLN A 27 -15.26 -10.34 14.02
N HIS A 28 -14.23 -9.59 13.60
CA HIS A 28 -12.84 -9.81 13.98
C HIS A 28 -12.24 -8.56 14.65
N SER A 29 -12.72 -8.28 15.87
CA SER A 29 -12.23 -7.16 16.69
C SER A 29 -10.81 -7.37 17.22
N ASP A 30 -10.28 -8.59 17.12
CA ASP A 30 -8.90 -8.95 17.48
C ASP A 30 -7.88 -8.51 16.40
N LEU A 31 -8.35 -8.28 15.17
CA LEU A 31 -7.54 -7.76 14.09
C LEU A 31 -7.41 -6.25 14.17
N ARG A 32 -6.24 -5.74 13.81
CA ARG A 32 -6.00 -4.31 13.66
C ARG A 32 -6.28 -3.89 12.21
N TRP A 33 -7.44 -3.30 12.02
CA TRP A 33 -7.93 -2.82 10.73
C TRP A 33 -7.21 -1.53 10.29
N THR A 34 -6.89 -1.45 9.00
CA THR A 34 -6.36 -0.24 8.37
C THR A 34 -7.50 0.77 8.23
N SER A 35 -7.30 2.02 8.66
CA SER A 35 -8.29 3.08 8.46
C SER A 35 -8.45 3.40 6.97
N CYS A 36 -9.63 3.90 6.58
CA CYS A 36 -9.94 4.26 5.19
C CYS A 36 -8.87 5.19 4.59
N GLU A 37 -8.40 6.17 5.36
CA GLU A 37 -7.41 7.16 4.97
C GLU A 37 -6.03 6.55 4.68
N ASN A 38 -5.72 5.44 5.37
CA ASN A 38 -4.44 4.74 5.28
C ASN A 38 -4.43 3.65 4.22
N LEU A 39 -5.51 3.42 3.49
CA LEU A 39 -5.54 2.45 2.38
C LEU A 39 -4.73 3.00 1.19
N HIS A 40 -3.70 2.26 0.81
CA HIS A 40 -2.79 2.61 -0.28
C HIS A 40 -2.14 1.35 -0.85
N VAL A 41 -1.47 1.49 -2.00
CA VAL A 41 -0.60 0.45 -2.57
C VAL A 41 0.85 0.82 -2.31
N THR A 42 1.55 0.07 -1.45
CA THR A 42 2.95 0.37 -1.14
C THR A 42 3.85 -0.02 -2.30
N LEU A 43 4.65 0.90 -2.82
CA LEU A 43 5.62 0.66 -3.90
C LEU A 43 7.01 0.32 -3.33
N ARG A 44 7.46 1.03 -2.29
CA ARG A 44 8.78 0.82 -1.67
C ARG A 44 8.78 1.14 -0.18
N PHE A 45 9.15 0.18 0.66
CA PHE A 45 9.51 0.46 2.06
C PHE A 45 10.97 0.89 2.14
N LEU A 46 11.26 2.00 2.83
CA LEU A 46 12.60 2.58 2.93
C LEU A 46 13.18 2.54 4.36
N GLY A 47 12.33 2.42 5.38
CA GLY A 47 12.80 2.40 6.76
C GLY A 47 13.21 3.79 7.23
N ASN A 48 14.19 3.89 8.14
CA ASN A 48 14.61 5.16 8.73
C ASN A 48 15.70 5.86 7.91
N VAL A 49 15.29 6.55 6.85
CA VAL A 49 16.19 7.34 5.97
C VAL A 49 15.83 8.83 5.98
N ASN A 50 16.75 9.67 5.50
CA ASN A 50 16.50 11.10 5.35
C ASN A 50 15.44 11.34 4.24
N PRO A 51 14.32 12.02 4.54
CA PRO A 51 13.24 12.26 3.58
C PRO A 51 13.67 13.10 2.37
N ASP A 52 14.51 14.12 2.55
CA ASP A 52 14.93 15.02 1.46
C ASP A 52 15.73 14.27 0.39
N SER A 53 16.58 13.34 0.82
CA SER A 53 17.33 12.46 -0.09
C SER A 53 16.40 11.56 -0.91
N VAL A 54 15.34 11.04 -0.30
CA VAL A 54 14.34 10.23 -1.00
C VAL A 54 13.55 11.06 -2.00
N ILE A 55 13.13 12.27 -1.60
CA ILE A 55 12.40 13.20 -2.47
C ILE A 55 13.24 13.56 -3.69
N GLN A 56 14.54 13.81 -3.51
CA GLN A 56 15.46 14.06 -4.60
C GLN A 56 15.52 12.86 -5.57
N LYS A 57 15.71 11.64 -5.05
CA LYS A 57 15.73 10.42 -5.87
C LYS A 57 14.41 10.16 -6.59
N MET A 58 13.27 10.46 -5.97
CA MET A 58 11.97 10.39 -6.63
C MET A 58 11.88 11.36 -7.82
N LYS A 59 12.40 12.60 -7.67
CA LYS A 59 12.45 13.56 -8.79
C LYS A 59 13.35 13.07 -9.92
N GLU A 60 14.52 12.51 -9.59
CA GLU A 60 15.48 11.96 -10.55
C GLU A 60 14.96 10.69 -11.25
N SER A 61 14.06 9.94 -10.61
CA SER A 61 13.47 8.72 -11.18
C SER A 61 12.51 8.97 -12.36
N GLN A 62 12.22 10.22 -12.69
CA GLN A 62 11.37 10.63 -13.82
C GLN A 62 9.98 9.96 -13.80
N ILE A 63 9.43 9.70 -12.61
CA ILE A 63 8.12 9.06 -12.47
C ILE A 63 6.95 9.88 -13.05
N LYS A 64 7.19 11.15 -13.41
CA LYS A 64 6.24 12.06 -14.07
C LYS A 64 5.97 11.77 -15.56
N SER A 65 6.58 10.74 -16.11
CA SER A 65 6.33 10.30 -17.49
C SER A 65 5.44 9.05 -17.55
N PHE A 66 4.87 8.62 -16.42
CA PHE A 66 4.09 7.40 -16.35
C PHE A 66 2.62 7.67 -16.63
N LEU A 67 1.96 6.74 -17.31
CA LEU A 67 0.51 6.80 -17.43
C LEU A 67 -0.15 6.49 -16.07
N PRO A 68 -1.39 6.98 -15.82
CA PRO A 68 -2.17 6.54 -14.68
C PRO A 68 -2.22 5.01 -14.59
N VAL A 69 -2.02 4.48 -13.39
CA VAL A 69 -2.09 3.05 -13.11
C VAL A 69 -3.56 2.66 -12.97
N GLU A 70 -4.07 1.92 -13.94
CA GLU A 70 -5.39 1.32 -13.90
C GLU A 70 -5.36 0.00 -13.10
N PHE A 71 -6.43 -0.28 -12.37
CA PHE A 71 -6.54 -1.50 -11.59
C PHE A 71 -7.98 -1.99 -11.46
N THR A 72 -8.11 -3.29 -11.23
CA THR A 72 -9.36 -3.98 -10.88
C THR A 72 -9.10 -4.83 -9.65
N LEU A 73 -9.81 -4.56 -8.56
CA LEU A 73 -9.67 -5.27 -7.28
C LEU A 73 -10.80 -6.28 -7.13
N ASN A 74 -10.43 -7.54 -6.87
CA ASN A 74 -11.38 -8.64 -6.71
C ASN A 74 -10.80 -9.85 -5.96
N ARG A 75 -9.66 -9.68 -5.29
CA ARG A 75 -8.95 -10.76 -4.61
C ARG A 75 -8.67 -10.37 -3.17
N LEU A 76 -9.06 -11.25 -2.25
CA LEU A 76 -8.64 -11.22 -0.85
C LEU A 76 -7.54 -12.26 -0.65
N GLY A 77 -6.53 -11.94 0.16
CA GLY A 77 -5.48 -12.89 0.48
C GLY A 77 -4.73 -12.52 1.75
N THR A 78 -3.73 -13.34 2.10
CA THR A 78 -2.92 -13.11 3.30
C THR A 78 -1.42 -13.23 3.03
N PHE A 79 -0.62 -12.58 3.88
CA PHE A 79 0.83 -12.80 3.98
C PHE A 79 1.23 -13.23 5.39
N GLY A 80 2.41 -13.82 5.50
CA GLY A 80 3.00 -14.28 6.76
C GLY A 80 2.91 -15.78 6.96
N ARG A 81 3.76 -16.31 7.84
CA ARG A 81 3.71 -17.69 8.34
C ARG A 81 3.91 -17.66 9.86
N PRO A 82 2.84 -17.74 10.67
CA PRO A 82 1.42 -17.82 10.29
C PRO A 82 0.90 -16.51 9.65
N SER A 83 -0.24 -16.58 8.97
CA SER A 83 -0.85 -15.40 8.30
C SER A 83 -1.08 -14.27 9.29
N SER A 84 -0.52 -13.09 9.00
CA SER A 84 -0.53 -11.92 9.90
C SER A 84 -0.91 -10.62 9.20
N VAL A 85 -1.09 -10.64 7.88
CA VAL A 85 -1.56 -9.51 7.08
C VAL A 85 -2.71 -9.98 6.20
N LEU A 86 -3.84 -9.27 6.24
CA LEU A 86 -4.95 -9.39 5.31
C LEU A 86 -4.84 -8.29 4.27
N TRP A 87 -4.99 -8.64 3.00
CA TRP A 87 -4.87 -7.68 1.91
C TRP A 87 -5.89 -7.89 0.80
N VAL A 88 -6.17 -6.81 0.08
CA VAL A 88 -6.94 -6.78 -1.17
C VAL A 88 -6.01 -6.56 -2.34
N SER A 89 -6.24 -7.25 -3.44
CA SER A 89 -5.50 -7.09 -4.70
C SER A 89 -6.39 -7.48 -5.89
N GLY A 90 -5.81 -7.55 -7.07
CA GLY A 90 -6.44 -7.97 -8.30
C GLY A 90 -5.50 -7.76 -9.48
N LYS A 91 -6.01 -7.18 -10.57
CA LYS A 91 -5.22 -6.84 -11.76
C LYS A 91 -4.79 -5.38 -11.71
N PHE A 92 -3.58 -5.10 -12.16
CA PHE A 92 -3.02 -3.76 -12.30
C PHE A 92 -2.40 -3.65 -13.68
N SER A 93 -2.38 -2.46 -14.27
CA SER A 93 -1.64 -2.20 -15.50
C SER A 93 -0.13 -2.34 -15.28
N GLU A 94 0.62 -2.58 -16.36
CA GLU A 94 2.08 -2.81 -16.30
C GLU A 94 2.84 -1.67 -15.60
N GLY A 95 2.34 -0.44 -15.72
CA GLY A 95 2.94 0.74 -15.10
C GLY A 95 3.19 0.64 -13.60
N VAL A 96 2.39 -0.13 -12.85
CA VAL A 96 2.64 -0.32 -11.41
C VAL A 96 3.93 -1.11 -11.14
N PHE A 97 4.25 -2.07 -12.00
CA PHE A 97 5.42 -2.93 -11.85
C PHE A 97 6.68 -2.16 -12.22
N ASP A 98 6.63 -1.42 -13.33
CA ASP A 98 7.70 -0.53 -13.75
C ASP A 98 7.98 0.56 -12.71
N LEU A 99 6.93 1.16 -12.11
CA LEU A 99 7.06 2.11 -11.01
C LEU A 99 7.73 1.47 -9.79
N ALA A 100 7.29 0.27 -9.40
CA ALA A 100 7.84 -0.44 -8.26
C ALA A 100 9.30 -0.85 -8.49
N GLU A 101 9.68 -1.22 -9.71
CA GLU A 101 11.06 -1.51 -10.10
C GLU A 101 11.93 -0.24 -10.04
N LYS A 102 11.47 0.84 -10.69
CA LYS A 102 12.17 2.13 -10.70
C LYS A 102 12.41 2.64 -9.28
N LEU A 103 11.37 2.65 -8.45
CA LEU A 103 11.46 3.06 -7.04
C LEU A 103 12.20 2.04 -6.17
N GLY A 104 12.24 0.77 -6.59
CA GLY A 104 12.99 -0.31 -5.96
C GLY A 104 14.50 -0.10 -5.99
N SER A 105 15.00 0.68 -6.96
CA SER A 105 16.40 1.11 -7.04
C SER A 105 16.80 2.09 -5.92
N ILE A 106 15.84 2.71 -5.22
CA ILE A 106 16.11 3.59 -4.09
C ILE A 106 16.54 2.72 -2.89
N PRO A 107 17.76 2.93 -2.36
CA PRO A 107 18.25 2.21 -1.20
C PRO A 107 17.39 2.48 0.04
N ASP A 108 17.15 1.46 0.85
CA ASP A 108 16.55 1.59 2.18
C ASP A 108 17.59 1.96 3.25
N ASP A 109 17.16 1.98 4.51
CA ASP A 109 17.99 2.27 5.69
C ASP A 109 19.14 1.29 5.93
N ARG A 110 19.23 0.21 5.15
CA ARG A 110 20.35 -0.74 5.13
C ARG A 110 21.21 -0.60 3.89
N GLY A 111 20.91 0.37 3.02
CA GLY A 111 21.59 0.54 1.73
C GLY A 111 21.19 -0.52 0.69
N LEU A 112 20.14 -1.32 0.93
CA LEU A 112 19.71 -2.37 0.01
C LEU A 112 18.67 -1.85 -0.97
N THR A 113 18.70 -2.38 -2.20
CA THR A 113 17.65 -2.17 -3.21
C THR A 113 16.69 -3.36 -3.23
N LYS A 114 15.49 -3.16 -3.80
CA LYS A 114 14.48 -4.22 -3.89
C LYS A 114 14.71 -5.07 -5.15
N THR A 115 14.89 -6.38 -4.98
CA THR A 115 15.18 -7.32 -6.08
C THR A 115 14.12 -8.40 -6.28
N CYS A 116 13.13 -8.51 -5.39
CA CYS A 116 12.09 -9.53 -5.48
C CYS A 116 10.88 -9.07 -6.31
N ARG A 117 10.19 -10.05 -6.91
CA ARG A 117 8.95 -9.82 -7.67
C ARG A 117 7.97 -9.00 -6.84
N TYR A 118 7.53 -7.89 -7.41
CA TYR A 118 6.56 -7.00 -6.78
C TYR A 118 5.15 -7.60 -6.87
N CYS A 119 4.41 -7.54 -5.75
CA CYS A 119 3.03 -7.99 -5.66
C CYS A 119 2.18 -6.81 -5.14
N PRO A 120 1.52 -6.04 -6.02
CA PRO A 120 0.69 -4.91 -5.61
C PRO A 120 -0.47 -5.40 -4.75
N HIS A 121 -0.64 -4.78 -3.59
CA HIS A 121 -1.68 -5.13 -2.64
C HIS A 121 -2.00 -3.95 -1.73
N ILE A 122 -3.20 -3.98 -1.16
CA ILE A 122 -3.71 -2.99 -0.22
C ILE A 122 -3.90 -3.72 1.10
N THR A 123 -3.11 -3.37 2.11
CA THR A 123 -3.25 -3.99 3.44
C THR A 123 -4.51 -3.47 4.12
N VAL A 124 -5.46 -4.35 4.42
CA VAL A 124 -6.74 -3.99 5.07
C VAL A 124 -6.76 -4.34 6.56
N ALA A 125 -5.99 -5.34 6.98
CA ALA A 125 -5.84 -5.66 8.41
C ALA A 125 -4.49 -6.32 8.71
N ARG A 126 -4.10 -6.24 9.98
CA ARG A 126 -2.92 -6.92 10.54
C ARG A 126 -3.30 -7.63 11.83
N ALA A 127 -2.69 -8.78 12.07
CA ALA A 127 -2.89 -9.58 13.26
C ALA A 127 -1.60 -9.64 14.09
N ARG A 128 -1.69 -9.57 15.42
CA ARG A 128 -0.53 -9.77 16.31
C ARG A 128 -0.15 -11.24 16.42
N ARG A 129 -1.14 -12.13 16.31
CA ARG A 129 -1.00 -13.59 16.25
C ARG A 129 -1.58 -14.06 14.91
N GLY A 130 -1.24 -15.28 14.49
CA GLY A 130 -1.78 -15.85 13.25
C GLY A 130 -3.31 -15.84 13.22
N PHE A 131 -3.92 -15.63 12.04
CA PHE A 131 -5.37 -15.73 11.85
C PHE A 131 -5.69 -16.63 10.64
N SER A 132 -6.89 -17.20 10.63
CA SER A 132 -7.44 -17.91 9.46
C SER A 132 -8.05 -16.91 8.49
N ILE A 133 -8.04 -17.23 7.19
CA ILE A 133 -8.61 -16.35 6.17
C ILE A 133 -10.11 -16.25 6.43
N PRO A 134 -10.63 -15.06 6.74
CA PRO A 134 -12.06 -14.89 6.83
C PRO A 134 -12.68 -14.94 5.43
N PHE A 135 -13.75 -15.71 5.26
CA PHE A 135 -14.48 -15.74 4.00
C PHE A 135 -15.26 -14.44 3.83
N LEU A 136 -14.93 -13.69 2.79
CA LEU A 136 -15.67 -12.50 2.39
C LEU A 136 -15.75 -12.45 0.86
N PRO A 137 -16.90 -12.80 0.25
CA PRO A 137 -17.03 -12.77 -1.19
C PRO A 137 -17.00 -11.32 -1.68
N TRP A 138 -16.34 -11.10 -2.82
CA TRP A 138 -16.48 -9.84 -3.54
C TRP A 138 -17.88 -9.74 -4.15
N ARG A 139 -18.53 -8.58 -4.00
CA ARG A 139 -19.85 -8.33 -4.60
C ARG A 139 -19.72 -8.07 -6.11
N GLU A 140 -18.89 -7.10 -6.49
CA GLU A 140 -18.61 -6.72 -7.88
C GLU A 140 -17.20 -6.13 -7.95
N SER A 141 -16.39 -6.46 -8.96
CA SER A 141 -14.99 -5.99 -9.03
C SER A 141 -14.89 -4.45 -8.99
N LEU A 142 -13.99 -3.92 -8.17
CA LEU A 142 -13.79 -2.47 -8.03
C LEU A 142 -12.71 -2.00 -9.00
N ILE A 143 -13.10 -1.12 -9.90
CA ILE A 143 -12.24 -0.56 -10.92
C ILE A 143 -11.81 0.84 -10.47
N GLY A 144 -10.56 1.19 -10.74
CA GLY A 144 -10.05 2.53 -10.49
C GLY A 144 -8.77 2.80 -11.25
N ALA A 145 -8.35 4.06 -11.22
CA ALA A 145 -7.05 4.48 -11.72
C ALA A 145 -6.42 5.45 -10.71
N SER A 146 -5.10 5.45 -10.63
CA SER A 146 -4.36 6.42 -9.82
C SER A 146 -3.17 6.97 -10.59
N SER A 147 -2.98 8.29 -10.47
CA SER A 147 -1.86 9.02 -11.04
C SER A 147 -1.04 9.73 -9.98
N THR A 148 -1.14 9.34 -8.71
CA THR A 148 -0.48 10.04 -7.60
C THR A 148 0.34 9.09 -6.74
N ILE A 149 1.60 9.45 -6.52
CA ILE A 149 2.53 8.77 -5.62
C ILE A 149 2.95 9.75 -4.52
N GLY A 150 2.93 9.26 -3.28
CA GLY A 150 3.43 9.99 -2.12
C GLY A 150 4.61 9.31 -1.43
N LEU A 151 5.49 10.12 -0.85
CA LEU A 151 6.40 9.72 0.22
C LEU A 151 5.68 9.91 1.55
N TYR A 152 5.56 8.82 2.30
CA TYR A 152 4.88 8.77 3.57
C TYR A 152 5.87 8.52 4.70
N SER A 153 5.65 9.18 5.82
CA SER A 153 6.18 8.75 7.11
C SER A 153 5.16 7.94 7.88
N SER A 154 5.66 7.01 8.69
CA SER A 154 4.89 6.14 9.57
C SER A 154 5.41 6.21 10.99
N GLU A 155 4.56 6.65 11.89
CA GLU A 155 4.79 6.67 13.33
C GLU A 155 3.85 5.70 14.04
N LEU A 156 4.43 4.83 14.88
CA LEU A 156 3.63 3.91 15.69
C LEU A 156 3.09 4.65 16.90
N THR A 157 1.78 4.61 17.07
CA THR A 157 1.09 5.08 18.27
C THR A 157 0.44 3.89 18.97
N GLY A 158 0.01 4.08 20.22
CA GLY A 158 -0.73 3.04 20.96
C GLY A 158 -2.05 2.62 20.29
N LYS A 159 -2.61 3.45 19.40
CA LYS A 159 -3.87 3.19 18.68
C LYS A 159 -3.68 2.72 17.23
N GLY A 160 -2.48 2.82 16.67
CA GLY A 160 -2.38 2.79 15.22
C GLY A 160 -1.02 3.15 14.66
N SER A 161 -0.95 3.24 13.34
CA SER A 161 0.16 3.89 12.66
C SER A 161 -0.43 5.16 12.11
N VAL A 162 0.16 6.29 12.44
CA VAL A 162 -0.21 7.57 11.85
C VAL A 162 0.68 7.77 10.65
N TYR A 163 0.07 8.03 9.49
CA TYR A 163 0.78 8.31 8.26
C TYR A 163 0.71 9.79 7.93
N THR A 164 1.86 10.38 7.62
CA THR A 164 1.97 11.77 7.19
C THR A 164 2.58 11.80 5.81
N ILE A 165 1.97 12.55 4.89
CA ILE A 165 2.51 12.77 3.54
C ILE A 165 3.61 13.82 3.66
N LEU A 166 4.84 13.46 3.28
CA LEU A 166 5.98 14.36 3.26
C LEU A 166 6.18 15.00 1.89
N HIS A 167 5.80 14.27 0.83
CA HIS A 167 5.85 14.75 -0.55
C HIS A 167 4.83 13.98 -1.37
N SER A 168 4.21 14.63 -2.35
CA SER A 168 3.34 13.98 -3.32
C SER A 168 3.65 14.50 -4.72
N THR A 169 3.54 13.64 -5.72
CA THR A 169 3.74 13.97 -7.13
C THR A 169 2.80 13.16 -8.00
N GLY A 170 2.39 13.79 -9.10
CA GLY A 170 1.75 13.10 -10.20
C GLY A 170 2.71 12.12 -10.90
N LEU A 171 2.12 11.11 -11.54
CA LEU A 171 2.72 10.31 -12.60
C LEU A 171 2.86 11.08 -13.90
#